data_AF-A0A097H0U1-F1
#
_entry.id   AF-A0A097H0U1-F1
#
_cell.length_a   1.000
_cell.length_b   1.000
_cell.length_c   1.000
_cell.angle_alpha   90.00
_cell.angle_beta   90.00
_cell.angle_gamma   90.00
#
_symmetry.space_group_name_H-M   'P 1'
#
loop_
_entity.id
_entity.type
_entity.pdbx_description
1 polymer ?
#
loop_
_entity_poly.entity_id
_entity_poly.type
_entity_poly.pdbx_seq_one_letter_code
_entity_poly.pdbx_strand_id
1 'polypeptide(L)'
;MALAASDPLTRLASAPLAQAAPEALIEVALLVWYDPDPIPSLKRALDALEGIQQRRARFALDVLRRYPCTPPERSQALRDLVRPKVSFRGGPLSALLRAWDLDEADRLNTAPVLPYQTRHYAAERRKG
;
A
#
# COMPACT_ATOMS: atom_id res chain seq x y z
N MET A 1 7.50 -7.22 27.92
CA MET A 1 7.66 -6.53 26.62
C MET A 1 6.68 -7.14 25.63
N ALA A 2 5.49 -6.56 25.49
CA ALA A 2 4.55 -7.00 24.46
C ALA A 2 5.13 -6.55 23.10
N LEU A 3 5.37 -7.49 22.19
CA LEU A 3 5.60 -7.21 20.79
C LEU A 3 4.41 -6.36 20.33
N ALA A 4 4.63 -5.06 20.15
CA ALA A 4 3.64 -4.20 19.53
C ALA A 4 3.22 -4.89 18.23
N ALA A 5 1.93 -5.16 18.06
CA ALA A 5 1.41 -5.74 16.84
C ALA A 5 1.99 -4.95 15.68
N SER A 6 2.87 -5.58 14.92
CA SER A 6 3.60 -4.93 13.84
C SER A 6 2.58 -4.28 12.90
N ASP A 7 2.75 -2.98 12.63
CA ASP A 7 1.85 -2.20 11.78
C ASP A 7 1.56 -2.98 10.47
N PRO A 8 0.32 -2.97 9.94
CA PRO A 8 -0.04 -3.76 8.75
C PRO A 8 0.94 -3.60 7.58
N LEU A 9 1.47 -2.39 7.37
CA LEU A 9 2.43 -2.12 6.31
C LEU A 9 3.80 -2.76 6.60
N THR A 10 4.21 -2.77 7.87
CA THR A 10 5.44 -3.44 8.33
C THR A 10 5.34 -4.95 8.14
N ARG A 11 4.19 -5.56 8.48
CA ARG A 11 3.92 -6.98 8.22
C ARG A 11 3.88 -7.31 6.73
N LEU A 12 3.24 -6.47 5.91
CA LEU A 12 3.20 -6.67 4.46
C LEU A 12 4.61 -6.66 3.84
N ALA A 13 5.48 -5.76 4.31
CA ALA A 13 6.81 -5.55 3.74
C ALA A 13 7.91 -6.47 4.31
N SER A 14 7.62 -7.27 5.35
CA SER A 14 8.64 -8.07 6.04
C SER A 14 9.19 -9.23 5.21
N ALA A 15 8.42 -9.70 4.22
CA ALA A 15 8.76 -10.80 3.32
C ALA A 15 8.58 -10.36 1.85
N PRO A 16 9.02 -11.17 0.86
CA PRO A 16 8.69 -10.90 -0.55
C PRO A 16 7.18 -10.77 -0.75
N LEU A 17 6.74 -9.73 -1.46
CA LEU A 17 5.31 -9.39 -1.56
C LEU A 17 4.46 -10.48 -2.21
N ALA A 18 5.05 -11.32 -3.06
CA ALA A 18 4.37 -12.47 -3.65
C ALA A 18 4.02 -13.55 -2.61
N GLN A 19 4.69 -13.56 -1.46
CA GLN A 19 4.47 -14.50 -0.35
C GLN A 19 3.72 -13.86 0.82
N ALA A 20 3.36 -12.58 0.73
CA ALA A 20 2.66 -11.91 1.81
C ALA A 20 1.25 -12.50 1.99
N ALA A 21 0.83 -12.62 3.25
CA ALA A 21 -0.51 -13.03 3.59
C ALA A 21 -1.53 -12.05 2.97
N PRO A 22 -2.58 -12.51 2.28
CA PRO A 22 -3.61 -11.65 1.70
C PRO A 22 -4.21 -10.67 2.71
N GLU A 23 -4.35 -11.09 3.96
CA GLU A 23 -4.90 -10.31 5.06
C GLU A 23 -4.09 -9.05 5.34
N ALA A 24 -2.75 -9.15 5.30
CA ALA A 24 -1.88 -8.00 5.51
C ALA A 24 -2.08 -6.94 4.42
N LEU A 25 -2.25 -7.37 3.16
CA LEU A 25 -2.54 -6.46 2.06
C LEU A 25 -3.94 -5.85 2.18
N ILE A 26 -4.95 -6.62 2.58
CA ILE A 26 -6.31 -6.12 2.82
C ILE A 26 -6.31 -5.07 3.92
N GLU A 27 -5.66 -5.33 5.05
CA GLU A 27 -5.57 -4.37 6.16
C GLU A 27 -4.91 -3.05 5.72
N VAL A 28 -3.80 -3.12 4.97
CA VAL A 28 -3.14 -1.92 4.42
C VAL A 28 -4.06 -1.19 3.44
N ALA A 29 -4.76 -1.91 2.56
CA ALA A 29 -5.68 -1.31 1.60
C ALA A 29 -6.85 -0.60 2.30
N LEU A 30 -7.42 -1.21 3.33
CA LEU A 30 -8.50 -0.60 4.12
C LEU A 30 -8.02 0.63 4.89
N LEU A 31 -6.83 0.58 5.49
CA LEU A 31 -6.18 1.74 6.11
C LEU A 31 -6.04 2.87 5.07
N VAL A 32 -5.46 2.58 3.91
CA VAL A 32 -5.25 3.56 2.83
C VAL A 32 -6.57 4.14 2.31
N TRP A 33 -7.59 3.32 2.07
CA TRP A 33 -8.80 3.78 1.39
C TRP A 33 -9.86 4.35 2.31
N TYR A 34 -9.90 3.97 3.58
CA TYR A 34 -11.05 4.24 4.44
C TYR A 34 -10.73 4.82 5.81
N ASP A 35 -9.48 4.79 6.25
CA ASP A 35 -9.11 5.54 7.45
C ASP A 35 -9.29 7.06 7.20
N PRO A 36 -9.78 7.84 8.18
CA PRO A 36 -9.93 9.28 8.02
C PRO A 36 -8.58 10.00 7.81
N ASP A 37 -7.51 9.55 8.48
CA ASP A 37 -6.17 10.17 8.41
C ASP A 37 -5.05 9.10 8.43
N PRO A 38 -4.84 8.37 7.31
CA PRO A 38 -3.88 7.27 7.28
C PRO A 38 -2.42 7.74 7.25
N ILE A 39 -2.15 8.99 6.86
CA ILE A 39 -0.80 9.45 6.49
C ILE A 39 0.18 9.40 7.68
N PRO A 40 -0.16 9.87 8.89
CA PRO A 40 0.75 9.79 10.03
C PRO A 40 1.13 8.35 10.40
N SER A 41 0.18 7.40 10.34
CA SER A 41 0.47 6.00 10.64
C SER A 41 1.37 5.37 9.58
N LEU A 42 1.03 5.57 8.30
CA LEU A 42 1.82 5.08 7.18
C LEU A 42 3.24 5.66 7.20
N LYS A 43 3.40 6.95 7.55
CA LYS A 43 4.71 7.58 7.69
C LYS A 43 5.53 6.93 8.79
N ARG A 44 4.96 6.70 9.98
CA ARG A 44 5.66 6.02 11.08
C ARG A 44 6.11 4.61 10.69
N ALA A 45 5.24 3.87 10.00
CA ALA A 45 5.58 2.54 9.50
C ALA A 45 6.71 2.56 8.47
N LEU A 46 6.68 3.51 7.52
CA LEU A 46 7.75 3.69 6.53
C LEU A 46 9.09 4.10 7.15
N ASP A 47 9.05 4.97 8.16
CA ASP A 47 10.25 5.46 8.88
C ASP A 47 10.88 4.35 9.73
N ALA A 48 10.10 3.34 10.14
CA ALA A 48 10.59 2.16 10.89
C ALA A 48 11.17 1.05 10.00
N LEU A 49 10.99 1.14 8.67
CA LEU A 49 11.47 0.17 7.70
C LEU A 49 12.73 0.67 7.01
N GLU A 50 13.64 -0.26 6.71
CA GLU A 50 14.89 0.04 6.00
C GLU A 50 15.08 -0.83 4.75
N GLY A 51 15.97 -0.38 3.86
CA GLY A 51 16.42 -1.15 2.69
C GLY A 51 15.27 -1.70 1.84
N ILE A 52 15.29 -3.03 1.63
CA ILE A 52 14.32 -3.71 0.77
C ILE A 52 12.89 -3.66 1.33
N GLN A 53 12.72 -3.74 2.65
CA GLN A 53 11.40 -3.70 3.26
C GLN A 53 10.76 -2.31 3.05
N GLN A 54 11.54 -1.25 3.21
CA GLN A 54 11.06 0.11 2.94
C GLN A 54 10.64 0.28 1.46
N ARG A 55 11.38 -0.31 0.52
CA ARG A 55 11.02 -0.28 -0.92
C ARG A 55 9.72 -1.03 -1.19
N ARG A 56 9.54 -2.22 -0.62
CA ARG A 56 8.30 -3.00 -0.72
C ARG A 56 7.09 -2.23 -0.20
N ALA A 57 7.23 -1.62 0.98
CA ALA A 57 6.17 -0.80 1.57
C ALA A 57 5.80 0.39 0.68
N ARG A 58 6.79 1.14 0.18
CA ARG A 58 6.53 2.27 -0.74
C ARG A 58 5.89 1.81 -2.04
N PHE A 59 6.34 0.70 -2.61
CA PHE A 59 5.75 0.12 -3.81
C PHE A 59 4.29 -0.27 -3.59
N ALA A 60 3.96 -0.97 -2.50
CA ALA A 60 2.60 -1.35 -2.18
C ALA A 60 1.68 -0.12 -2.07
N LEU A 61 2.12 0.94 -1.40
CA LEU A 61 1.39 2.21 -1.31
C LEU A 61 1.26 2.92 -2.67
N ASP A 62 2.30 2.89 -3.51
CA ASP A 62 2.25 3.44 -4.87
C ASP A 62 1.28 2.66 -5.78
N VAL A 63 1.06 1.38 -5.55
CA VAL A 63 0.00 0.60 -6.20
C VAL A 63 -1.37 0.98 -5.66
N LEU A 64 -1.57 0.95 -4.33
CA LEU A 64 -2.87 1.16 -3.70
C LEU A 64 -3.44 2.56 -3.96
N ARG A 65 -2.59 3.61 -4.02
CA ARG A 65 -3.04 4.99 -4.30
C ARG A 65 -3.61 5.19 -5.71
N ARG A 66 -3.37 4.26 -6.63
CA ARG A 66 -3.81 4.33 -8.04
C ARG A 66 -5.20 3.72 -8.25
N TYR A 67 -5.77 3.12 -7.20
CA TYR A 67 -7.12 2.57 -7.27
C TYR A 67 -8.17 3.69 -7.38
N PRO A 68 -9.22 3.52 -8.21
CA PRO A 68 -10.26 4.54 -8.40
C PRO A 68 -11.03 4.94 -7.14
N CYS A 69 -11.06 4.07 -6.12
CA CYS A 69 -11.69 4.37 -4.84
C CYS A 69 -10.87 5.35 -3.97
N THR A 70 -9.60 5.60 -4.29
CA THR A 70 -8.76 6.54 -3.56
C THR A 70 -9.11 7.97 -3.97
N PRO A 71 -9.55 8.84 -3.04
CA PRO A 71 -9.81 10.24 -3.36
C PRO A 71 -8.57 10.95 -3.92
N PRO A 72 -8.70 11.93 -4.83
CA PRO A 72 -7.56 12.62 -5.45
C PRO A 72 -6.60 13.22 -4.43
N GLU A 73 -7.11 13.85 -3.37
CA GLU A 73 -6.32 14.48 -2.31
C GLU A 73 -5.48 13.44 -1.58
N ARG A 74 -6.08 12.27 -1.31
CA ARG A 74 -5.39 11.16 -0.66
C ARG A 74 -4.37 10.52 -1.59
N SER A 75 -4.69 10.36 -2.86
CA SER A 75 -3.74 9.84 -3.85
C SER A 75 -2.51 10.74 -3.96
N GLN A 76 -2.70 12.06 -3.88
CA GLN A 76 -1.62 13.04 -3.87
C GLN A 76 -0.79 12.95 -2.57
N ALA A 77 -1.43 12.93 -1.40
CA ALA A 77 -0.72 12.77 -0.12
C ALA A 77 0.11 11.48 -0.06
N LEU A 78 -0.42 10.37 -0.57
CA LEU A 78 0.31 9.10 -0.69
C LEU A 78 1.47 9.20 -1.68
N ARG A 79 1.29 9.91 -2.80
CA ARG A 79 2.37 10.17 -3.77
C ARG A 79 3.52 10.94 -3.10
N ASP A 80 3.20 11.94 -2.30
CA ASP A 80 4.19 12.76 -1.59
C ASP A 80 4.89 11.99 -0.47
N LEU A 81 4.19 11.04 0.14
CA LEU A 81 4.74 10.13 1.14
C LEU A 81 5.69 9.09 0.52
N VAL A 82 5.27 8.42 -0.56
CA VAL A 82 6.08 7.37 -1.20
C VAL A 82 7.24 7.94 -2.01
N ARG A 83 7.11 9.17 -2.53
CA ARG A 83 8.12 9.85 -3.37
C ARG A 83 8.61 8.97 -4.51
N PRO A 84 7.74 8.59 -5.46
CA PRO A 84 8.10 7.67 -6.53
C PRO A 84 9.25 8.27 -7.35
N LYS A 85 10.35 7.52 -7.47
CA LYS A 85 11.57 7.97 -8.19
C LYS A 85 11.34 8.15 -9.68
N VAL A 86 10.31 7.51 -10.22
CA VAL A 86 9.91 7.64 -11.62
C VAL A 86 8.49 8.19 -11.71
N SER A 87 8.26 9.05 -12.69
CA SER A 87 6.90 9.42 -13.09
C SER A 87 6.30 8.30 -13.95
N PHE A 88 5.92 7.17 -13.35
CA PHE A 88 5.21 6.11 -14.06
C PHE A 88 3.80 6.56 -14.45
N ARG A 89 3.61 6.88 -15.74
CA ARG A 89 2.36 7.39 -16.32
C ARG A 89 1.42 6.30 -16.88
N GLY A 90 1.85 5.04 -16.83
CA GLY A 90 1.08 3.91 -17.36
C GLY A 90 2.01 2.83 -17.91
N GLY A 91 1.49 1.61 -18.06
CA GLY A 91 2.24 0.44 -18.51
C GLY A 91 1.98 -0.80 -17.63
N PRO A 92 2.67 -1.92 -17.90
CA PRO A 92 2.51 -3.13 -17.11
C PRO A 92 3.05 -2.95 -15.69
N LEU A 93 2.46 -3.66 -14.72
CA LEU A 93 2.91 -3.66 -13.32
C LEU A 93 4.40 -4.02 -13.18
N SER A 94 4.92 -4.88 -14.05
CA SER A 94 6.34 -5.26 -14.07
C SER A 94 7.29 -4.09 -14.36
N ALA A 95 6.86 -3.10 -15.14
CA ALA A 95 7.63 -1.88 -15.37
C ALA A 95 7.65 -0.99 -14.12
N LEU A 96 6.53 -0.92 -13.40
CA LEU A 96 6.47 -0.22 -12.12
C LEU A 96 7.34 -0.91 -11.06
N LEU A 97 7.29 -2.24 -10.99
CA LEU A 97 8.08 -3.06 -10.08
C LEU A 97 9.59 -2.80 -10.24
N ARG A 98 10.08 -2.86 -11.48
CA ARG A 98 11.49 -2.54 -11.79
C ARG A 98 11.87 -1.09 -11.45
N ALA A 99 10.95 -0.15 -11.66
CA ALA A 99 11.15 1.25 -11.29
C ALA A 99 11.35 1.47 -9.78
N TRP A 100 10.90 0.52 -8.96
CA TRP A 100 11.12 0.49 -7.52
C TRP A 100 12.36 -0.31 -7.11
N ASP A 101 13.16 -0.80 -8.06
CA ASP A 101 14.29 -1.71 -7.85
C ASP A 101 13.86 -3.00 -7.14
N LEU A 102 12.73 -3.55 -7.61
CA LEU A 102 12.12 -4.80 -7.14
C LEU A 102 12.03 -5.81 -8.30
N ASP A 103 11.98 -7.09 -7.93
CA ASP A 103 11.87 -8.22 -8.87
C ASP A 103 10.51 -8.94 -8.74
N GLU A 104 10.31 -10.01 -9.51
CA GLU A 104 9.05 -10.76 -9.54
C GLU A 104 8.67 -11.39 -8.19
N ALA A 105 9.60 -11.62 -7.26
CA ALA A 105 9.26 -12.09 -5.90
C ALA A 105 8.52 -11.00 -5.10
N ASP A 106 8.61 -9.75 -5.55
CA ASP A 106 7.91 -8.60 -4.99
C ASP A 106 6.71 -8.15 -5.83
N ARG A 107 6.25 -9.01 -6.74
CA ARG A 107 4.99 -8.78 -7.44
C ARG A 107 3.82 -8.88 -6.46
N LEU A 108 3.15 -7.74 -6.25
CA LEU A 108 1.99 -7.66 -5.38
C LEU A 108 0.75 -8.33 -6.03
N ASN A 109 0.20 -9.35 -5.38
CA ASN A 109 -1.08 -9.94 -5.79
C ASN A 109 -2.24 -9.07 -5.28
N THR A 110 -2.84 -8.27 -6.16
CA THR A 110 -3.93 -7.36 -5.77
C THR A 110 -5.33 -7.94 -5.88
N ALA A 111 -5.48 -9.19 -6.33
CA ALA A 111 -6.79 -9.85 -6.40
C ALA A 111 -7.58 -9.82 -5.08
N PRO A 112 -6.96 -10.03 -3.90
CA PRO A 112 -7.68 -10.01 -2.61
C PRO A 112 -8.29 -8.66 -2.24
N VAL A 113 -7.77 -7.55 -2.77
CA VAL A 113 -8.27 -6.21 -2.43
C VAL A 113 -9.37 -5.71 -3.37
N LEU A 114 -9.61 -6.39 -4.48
CA LEU A 114 -10.59 -5.98 -5.49
C LEU A 114 -12.03 -5.85 -4.95
N PRO A 115 -12.53 -6.71 -4.05
CA PRO A 115 -13.88 -6.54 -3.49
C PRO A 115 -14.05 -5.25 -2.69
N TYR A 116 -12.97 -4.78 -2.07
CA TYR A 116 -12.97 -3.61 -1.18
C TYR A 116 -12.80 -2.29 -1.92
N GLN A 117 -12.49 -2.30 -3.23
CA GLN A 117 -12.34 -1.06 -4.02
C GLN A 117 -13.70 -0.44 -4.45
N THR A 118 -14.83 -1.02 -4.04
CA THR A 118 -16.14 -0.64 -4.56
C THR A 118 -16.69 0.62 -3.88
N ARG A 119 -17.45 1.42 -4.65
CA ARG A 119 -18.20 2.57 -4.09
C ARG A 119 -19.21 2.13 -3.03
N HIS A 120 -19.71 0.90 -3.12
CA HIS A 120 -20.63 0.32 -2.14
C HIS A 120 -19.96 0.17 -0.77
N TYR A 121 -18.78 -0.45 -0.72
CA TYR A 121 -18.01 -0.59 0.51
C TYR A 121 -17.66 0.78 1.13
N ALA A 122 -17.28 1.75 0.28
CA ALA A 122 -17.02 3.12 0.73
C ALA A 122 -18.25 3.80 1.37
N ALA A 123 -19.46 3.50 0.89
CA ALA A 123 -20.69 4.04 1.42
C ALA A 123 -21.09 3.39 2.75
N GLU A 124 -20.84 2.09 2.94
CA GLU A 124 -21.07 1.40 4.21
C GLU A 124 -20.17 1.94 5.32
N ARG A 125 -18.88 2.18 5.03
CA ARG A 125 -17.92 2.71 6.00
C ARG A 125 -18.17 4.16 6.45
N ARG A 126 -18.93 4.94 5.67
CA ARG A 126 -19.29 6.33 6.03
C ARG A 126 -20.53 6.42 6.93
N LYS A 127 -21.28 5.33 7.09
CA LYS A 127 -22.55 5.30 7.86
C LYS A 127 -22.39 4.81 9.31
N GLY A 128 -21.24 4.25 9.66
CA GLY A 128 -20.89 3.84 11.03
C GLY A 128 -19.81 4.75 11.58
#